data_AF-A0A954LUQ1-F1
#
_entry.id   AF-A0A954LUQ1-F1
#
_cell.length_a   1.000
_cell.length_b   1.000
_cell.length_c   1.000
_cell.angle_alpha   90.00
_cell.angle_beta   90.00
_cell.angle_gamma   90.00
#
_symmetry.space_group_name_H-M   'P 1'
#
loop_
_entity.id
_entity.type
_entity.pdbx_description
1 polymer ?
#
loop_
_entity_poly.entity_id
_entity_poly.type
_entity_poly.pdbx_seq_one_letter_code
_entity_poly.pdbx_strand_id
1 'polypeptide(L)'
;MSTETTTSTTAESRSEPEQQSEKKLGEFRWRYLFLHLAQRTFLYFTLYALSIGPFYWTWYKSRFVDGSSSVAAFYEPLVWLAEVIPPFGDWMSWYIHLWIG
;
A
#
# COMPACT_ATOMS: atom_id res chain seq x y z
N MET A 1 -61.53 -11.20 -41.17
CA MET A 1 -61.85 -9.77 -41.34
C MET A 1 -62.07 -9.22 -39.94
N SER A 2 -61.13 -8.37 -39.48
CA SER A 2 -61.04 -7.64 -38.18
C SER A 2 -60.95 -8.50 -36.91
N THR A 3 -59.86 -8.65 -36.13
CA THR A 3 -58.83 -7.80 -35.47
C THR A 3 -59.32 -6.92 -34.31
N GLU A 4 -58.53 -6.96 -33.22
CA GLU A 4 -58.52 -6.13 -31.98
C GLU A 4 -59.41 -6.70 -30.84
N THR A 5 -59.02 -6.78 -29.55
CA THR A 5 -58.21 -5.90 -28.69
C THR A 5 -57.78 -6.64 -27.38
N THR A 6 -56.76 -6.10 -26.67
CA THR A 6 -56.44 -6.25 -25.22
C THR A 6 -55.30 -7.24 -24.94
N THR A 7 -54.01 -6.87 -24.94
CA THR A 7 -53.27 -5.86 -24.14
C THR A 7 -53.34 -6.06 -22.62
N SER A 8 -52.39 -6.83 -22.07
CA SER A 8 -51.76 -6.75 -20.73
C SER A 8 -51.27 -8.16 -20.38
N THR A 9 -49.98 -8.45 -20.42
CA THR A 9 -49.10 -8.22 -19.26
C THR A 9 -47.66 -8.32 -19.75
N THR A 10 -47.10 -7.20 -20.19
CA THR A 10 -45.66 -7.01 -20.37
C THR A 10 -45.19 -6.22 -19.16
N ALA A 11 -44.99 -6.90 -18.05
CA ALA A 11 -44.46 -6.33 -16.81
C ALA A 11 -43.27 -7.17 -16.33
N GLU A 12 -42.32 -7.45 -17.21
CA GLU A 12 -41.06 -8.08 -16.81
C GLU A 12 -39.91 -7.63 -17.72
N SER A 13 -39.75 -6.32 -17.83
CA SER A 13 -38.56 -5.75 -18.46
C SER A 13 -38.38 -4.34 -17.96
N ARG A 14 -37.15 -4.00 -17.57
CA ARG A 14 -36.63 -2.66 -17.24
C ARG A 14 -36.48 -2.35 -15.75
N SER A 15 -35.50 -2.99 -15.11
CA SER A 15 -34.89 -2.43 -13.90
C SER A 15 -33.46 -2.92 -13.59
N GLU A 16 -32.59 -3.24 -14.57
CA GLU A 16 -31.20 -3.64 -14.23
C GLU A 16 -30.06 -3.19 -15.20
N PRO A 17 -29.92 -1.91 -15.57
CA PRO A 17 -28.62 -1.42 -16.08
C PRO A 17 -27.87 -0.48 -15.11
N GLU A 18 -28.54 0.15 -14.14
CA GLU A 18 -27.96 1.25 -13.38
C GLU A 18 -27.07 0.79 -12.21
N GLN A 19 -27.45 -0.28 -11.51
CA GLN A 19 -26.70 -0.73 -10.31
C GLN A 19 -25.33 -1.37 -10.63
N GLN A 20 -25.16 -1.94 -11.83
CA GLN A 20 -23.91 -2.59 -12.22
C GLN A 20 -22.85 -1.57 -12.70
N SER A 21 -23.30 -0.43 -13.22
CA SER A 21 -22.44 0.66 -13.68
C SER A 21 -21.76 1.37 -12.49
N GLU A 22 -22.50 1.61 -11.41
CA GLU A 22 -21.98 2.34 -10.23
C GLU A 22 -20.92 1.54 -9.45
N LYS A 23 -21.11 0.21 -9.30
CA LYS A 23 -20.14 -0.66 -8.62
C LYS A 23 -18.80 -0.76 -9.35
N LYS A 24 -18.82 -0.90 -10.68
CA LYS A 24 -17.56 -0.96 -11.46
C LYS A 24 -16.81 0.37 -11.41
N LEU A 25 -17.51 1.50 -11.51
CA LEU A 25 -16.87 2.82 -11.42
C LEU A 25 -16.20 3.03 -10.06
N GLY A 26 -16.84 2.56 -8.97
CA GLY A 26 -16.29 2.58 -7.62
C GLY A 26 -14.99 1.76 -7.48
N GLU A 27 -14.94 0.55 -8.03
CA GLU A 27 -13.74 -0.31 -7.99
C GLU A 27 -12.57 0.27 -8.78
N PHE A 28 -12.81 0.81 -9.98
CA PHE A 28 -11.74 1.45 -10.77
C PHE A 28 -11.21 2.71 -10.06
N ARG A 29 -12.08 3.50 -9.45
CA ARG A 29 -11.70 4.72 -8.71
C ARG A 29 -10.95 4.38 -7.43
N TRP A 30 -11.37 3.35 -6.69
CA TRP A 30 -10.65 2.83 -5.52
C TRP A 30 -9.29 2.27 -5.88
N ARG A 31 -9.17 1.52 -6.98
CA ARG A 31 -7.89 0.98 -7.43
C ARG A 31 -6.93 2.09 -7.82
N TYR A 32 -7.40 3.15 -8.49
CA TYR A 32 -6.57 4.30 -8.85
C TYR A 32 -6.12 5.09 -7.62
N LEU A 33 -7.03 5.33 -6.67
CA LEU A 33 -6.70 5.95 -5.39
C LEU A 33 -5.70 5.10 -4.60
N PHE A 34 -5.91 3.78 -4.55
CA PHE A 34 -5.02 2.84 -3.88
C PHE A 34 -3.65 2.81 -4.54
N LEU A 35 -3.56 2.76 -5.87
CA LEU A 35 -2.29 2.83 -6.61
C LEU A 35 -1.54 4.13 -6.33
N HIS A 36 -2.25 5.26 -6.34
CA HIS A 36 -1.65 6.56 -6.05
C HIS A 36 -1.17 6.65 -4.59
N LEU A 37 -1.95 6.11 -3.65
CA LEU A 37 -1.57 6.06 -2.23
C LEU A 37 -0.41 5.09 -1.99
N ALA A 38 -0.44 3.93 -2.64
CA ALA A 38 0.61 2.91 -2.57
C ALA A 38 1.92 3.43 -3.16
N GLN A 39 1.89 4.12 -4.30
CA GLN A 39 3.07 4.75 -4.89
C GLN A 39 3.68 5.78 -3.94
N ARG A 40 2.85 6.65 -3.35
CA ARG A 40 3.33 7.68 -2.42
C ARG A 40 3.88 7.06 -1.12
N THR A 41 3.19 6.04 -0.60
CA THR A 41 3.64 5.25 0.57
C THR A 41 4.94 4.54 0.27
N PHE A 42 5.06 3.90 -0.89
CA PHE A 42 6.27 3.22 -1.33
C PHE A 42 7.44 4.20 -1.47
N LEU A 43 7.20 5.40 -2.02
CA LEU A 43 8.22 6.43 -2.11
C LEU A 43 8.69 6.88 -0.72
N TYR A 44 7.77 7.23 0.19
CA TYR A 44 8.15 7.60 1.56
C TYR A 44 8.82 6.47 2.31
N PHE A 45 8.35 5.24 2.14
CA PHE A 45 8.97 4.05 2.73
C PHE A 45 10.38 3.82 2.21
N THR A 46 10.60 4.02 0.90
CA THR A 46 11.92 3.93 0.28
C THR A 46 12.83 5.02 0.80
N LEU A 47 12.38 6.28 0.86
CA LEU A 47 13.16 7.37 1.48
C LEU A 47 13.45 7.10 2.95
N TYR A 48 12.49 6.51 3.66
CA TYR A 48 12.66 6.15 5.06
C TYR A 48 13.73 5.07 5.24
N ALA A 49 13.71 4.02 4.42
CA ALA A 49 14.75 3.01 4.38
C ALA A 49 16.10 3.61 3.95
N LEU A 50 16.14 4.49 2.95
CA LEU A 50 17.37 5.18 2.54
C LEU A 50 17.92 6.11 3.63
N SER A 51 17.06 6.70 4.47
CA SER A 51 17.51 7.56 5.57
C SER A 51 18.29 6.79 6.64
N ILE A 52 18.08 5.46 6.77
CA ILE A 52 18.82 4.66 7.75
C ILE A 52 20.31 4.62 7.42
N GLY A 53 20.74 4.75 6.17
CA GLY A 53 22.16 4.67 5.78
C GLY A 53 23.04 5.67 6.52
N PRO A 54 22.91 6.99 6.26
CA PRO A 54 23.69 8.01 6.96
C PRO A 54 23.37 8.09 8.46
N PHE A 55 22.16 7.70 8.87
CA PHE A 55 21.73 7.72 10.28
C PHE A 55 22.02 6.42 11.04
N TYR A 56 22.61 5.41 10.37
CA TYR A 56 22.81 4.08 10.92
C TYR A 56 23.70 4.14 12.14
N TRP A 57 24.77 4.92 12.10
CA TRP A 57 25.69 5.04 13.22
C TRP A 57 25.01 5.65 14.46
N THR A 58 24.17 6.66 14.26
CA THR A 58 23.38 7.29 15.33
C THR A 58 22.37 6.30 15.92
N TRP A 59 21.70 5.53 15.06
CA TRP A 59 20.80 4.45 15.50
C TRP A 59 21.56 3.34 16.24
N TYR A 60 22.71 2.91 15.73
CA TYR A 60 23.54 1.86 16.33
C TYR A 60 24.07 2.27 17.71
N LYS A 61 24.65 3.48 17.83
CA LYS A 61 25.01 4.06 19.13
C LYS A 61 23.81 4.13 20.07
N SER A 62 22.69 4.63 19.58
CA SER A 62 21.46 4.75 20.35
C SER A 62 20.93 3.40 20.85
N ARG A 63 21.02 2.35 20.03
CA ARG A 63 20.50 1.01 20.32
C ARG A 63 21.39 0.22 21.28
N PHE A 64 22.71 0.35 21.14
CA PHE A 64 23.68 -0.51 21.82
C PHE A 64 24.52 0.20 22.90
N VAL A 65 24.60 1.54 22.89
CA VAL A 65 25.45 2.32 23.81
C VAL A 65 24.63 3.12 24.82
N ASP A 66 23.60 3.85 24.39
CA ASP A 66 22.91 4.82 25.27
C ASP A 66 21.49 4.41 25.74
N GLY A 67 20.97 3.25 25.33
CA GLY A 67 19.80 2.56 25.91
C GLY A 67 18.43 3.27 25.85
N SER A 68 18.37 4.58 25.68
CA SER A 68 17.17 5.43 25.76
C SER A 68 17.13 6.38 24.57
N SER A 69 16.78 5.89 23.39
CA SER A 69 16.65 6.75 22.22
C SER A 69 15.43 6.35 21.39
N SER A 70 14.48 7.29 21.29
CA SER A 70 13.27 7.16 20.46
C SER A 70 13.58 6.86 18.99
N VAL A 71 14.79 7.17 18.54
CA VAL A 71 15.30 6.82 17.20
C VAL A 71 15.35 5.30 17.02
N ALA A 72 15.76 4.54 18.04
CA ALA A 72 15.83 3.08 17.97
C ALA A 72 14.44 2.47 17.77
N ALA A 73 13.45 2.96 18.52
CA ALA A 73 12.05 2.55 18.41
C ALA A 73 11.42 2.95 17.07
N PHE A 74 11.84 4.08 16.49
CA PHE A 74 11.32 4.54 15.20
C PHE A 74 11.66 3.56 14.07
N TYR A 75 12.91 3.09 14.04
CA TYR A 75 13.40 2.15 13.03
C TYR A 75 13.14 0.67 13.35
N GLU A 76 12.65 0.35 14.54
CA GLU A 76 12.30 -1.00 14.96
C GLU A 76 11.34 -1.75 14.01
N PRO A 77 10.21 -1.17 13.54
CA PRO A 77 9.35 -1.83 12.55
C PRO A 77 10.07 -2.10 11.22
N LEU A 78 11.06 -1.29 10.86
CA LEU A 78 11.85 -1.51 9.64
C LEU A 78 12.79 -2.71 9.80
N VAL A 79 13.39 -2.86 10.99
CA VAL A 79 14.21 -4.03 11.35
C VAL A 79 13.35 -5.29 11.37
N TRP A 80 12.18 -5.23 12.00
CA TRP A 80 11.25 -6.36 12.00
C TRP A 80 10.81 -6.74 10.59
N LEU A 81 10.54 -5.77 9.72
CA LEU A 81 10.19 -6.03 8.33
C LEU A 81 11.35 -6.65 7.53
N ALA A 82 12.59 -6.25 7.83
CA ALA A 82 13.80 -6.87 7.29
C ALA A 82 13.99 -8.32 7.76
N GLU A 83 13.60 -8.64 8.99
CA GLU A 83 13.60 -10.03 9.50
C GLU A 83 12.47 -10.88 8.88
N VAL A 84 11.28 -10.30 8.67
CA VAL A 84 10.13 -10.99 8.08
C VAL A 84 10.32 -11.26 6.59
N ILE A 85 11.02 -10.38 5.87
CA ILE A 85 11.27 -10.48 4.43
C ILE A 85 12.77 -10.66 4.20
N PRO A 86 13.28 -11.90 4.11
CA PRO A 86 14.70 -12.18 3.90
C PRO A 86 15.37 -11.40 2.77
N PRO A 87 14.80 -11.31 1.54
CA PRO A 87 15.46 -10.57 0.46
C PRO A 87 15.53 -9.05 0.74
N PHE A 88 14.61 -8.50 1.53
CA PHE A 88 14.66 -7.10 1.94
C PHE A 88 15.75 -6.88 3.01
N GLY A 89 15.88 -7.81 3.95
CA GLY A 89 16.94 -7.79 4.95
C GLY A 89 18.34 -7.87 4.35
N ASP A 90 18.56 -8.78 3.39
CA ASP A 90 19.85 -8.90 2.69
C ASP A 90 20.19 -7.63 1.90
N TRP A 91 19.21 -7.05 1.19
CA TRP A 91 19.39 -5.79 0.48
C TRP A 91 19.72 -4.63 1.43
N MET A 92 19.01 -4.54 2.57
CA MET A 92 19.24 -3.49 3.56
C MET A 92 20.60 -3.65 4.24
N SER A 93 21.04 -4.88 4.52
CA SER A 93 22.36 -5.20 5.06
C SER A 93 23.48 -4.81 4.07
N TRP A 94 23.32 -5.13 2.78
CA TRP A 94 24.23 -4.67 1.74
C TRP A 94 24.29 -3.13 1.65
N TYR A 95 23.12 -2.49 1.70
CA TYR A 95 23.02 -1.04 1.67
C TYR A 95 23.73 -0.38 2.86
N ILE A 96 23.50 -0.88 4.08
CA ILE A 96 24.17 -0.38 5.29
C ILE A 96 25.68 -0.57 5.21
N HIS A 97 26.16 -1.73 4.73
CA HIS A 97 27.59 -1.98 4.53
C HIS A 97 28.23 -0.99 3.55
N LEU A 98 27.50 -0.55 2.52
CA LEU A 98 28.01 0.48 1.60
C LEU A 98 28.25 1.82 2.29
N TRP A 99 27.45 2.16 3.30
CA TRP A 99 27.60 3.40 4.08
C TRP A 99 28.64 3.32 5.19
N ILE A 100 28.81 2.15 5.80
CA ILE A 100 29.74 1.92 6.93
C ILE A 100 31.14 1.52 6.46
N GLY A 101 31.30 1.24 5.16
CA GLY A 101 32.53 0.77 4.48
C GLY A 101 33.85 1.17 5.11
#